data_AF-A0A0D5M1B9-F1
#
_entry.id   AF-A0A0D5M1B9-F1
#
_cell.length_a   1.000
_cell.length_b   1.000
_cell.length_c   1.000
_cell.angle_alpha   90.00
_cell.angle_beta   90.00
_cell.angle_gamma   90.00
#
_symmetry.space_group_name_H-M   'P 1'
#
loop_
_entity.id
_entity.type
_entity.pdbx_description
1 polymer ?
#
loop_
_entity_poly.entity_id
_entity_poly.type
_entity_poly.pdbx_seq_one_letter_code
_entity_poly.pdbx_strand_id
1 'polypeptide(L)'
;MRPRFSLSGPVLMGSTCSGFSLVSSMLRHSILLPVAASAVLLLSGCQSTPSPQDGPLGTWADDPMRNAPPITRGLDAAGLSTLLGAELAGQRGDYRYASQGYLEAANRYREPALAERATFAARFGNEASLIEASALRWRELAPQAEAPNRLLAAFSLQRGDWLDSLEQRIAIVEAGGHGDVTAFAEIAVAEEAPLTLIAQQLREHLAQPNADQLEHHSDVLLGTALIEAALGDTAVAQRRLDQVALLDPESAALWLVRARLALETEDYSAAQRAAQQGLELAPDDVRFILLLAQAEIRLNNISAAETQTNALLESHGGNQDLRLSLAQLYLEEGHPEPAQRLLQPLIGQPEVPNLAYYLLGAITQAQGDTDNALLYYRQVNEGDEFVPARAAAAKMLIEEDRLLDARAFLRIERMRFDSYFTELVMLEVQLLDETNQTEEANALLDREITRTPDDASLLYMRAMRRWEAGDIAGMEADLRQVLRTDPDNAEALNALGYTLADLNLPGRLQEAFELIERAYEADPDNPAVLDSMGWAYFRLGQPEEALPWLESAYTQIPDQEVAAHLAEVLQALGREEEARRLIEQIMQRTNLHPQIDDLLKRYPELTPQETP
;
A
#
# COMPACT_ATOMS: atom_id res chain seq x y z
N MET A 1 28.63 7.27 42.19
CA MET A 1 28.04 8.63 42.22
C MET A 1 27.18 8.80 40.97
N ARG A 2 26.00 9.47 41.07
CA ARG A 2 25.03 9.88 40.01
C ARG A 2 24.89 8.99 38.74
N PRO A 3 23.72 8.34 38.51
CA PRO A 3 23.45 7.56 37.31
C PRO A 3 22.97 8.40 36.11
N ARG A 4 22.83 7.75 34.95
CA ARG A 4 22.07 8.25 33.78
C ARG A 4 20.56 8.25 34.07
N PHE A 5 19.79 9.04 33.32
CA PHE A 5 18.32 9.01 33.30
C PHE A 5 17.80 8.39 32.00
N SER A 6 16.63 7.75 32.08
CA SER A 6 15.83 7.27 30.95
C SER A 6 14.42 7.86 31.03
N LEU A 7 13.89 8.24 29.88
CA LEU A 7 12.45 8.42 29.58
C LEU A 7 12.30 7.90 28.13
N SER A 8 11.42 6.96 27.76
CA SER A 8 10.04 6.66 28.18
C SER A 8 9.05 7.74 27.72
N GLY A 9 8.04 7.33 26.94
CA GLY A 9 7.03 8.23 26.33
C GLY A 9 6.01 8.80 27.32
N PRO A 10 4.84 9.25 26.84
CA PRO A 10 3.84 8.26 26.41
C PRO A 10 2.91 8.66 25.25
N VAL A 11 2.09 7.66 24.88
CA VAL A 11 0.83 7.71 24.12
C VAL A 11 -0.07 8.91 24.48
N LEU A 12 -0.70 9.50 23.45
CA LEU A 12 -1.83 10.43 23.59
C LEU A 12 -3.17 9.68 23.46
N MET A 13 -3.80 9.33 24.59
CA MET A 13 -5.22 8.95 24.59
C MET A 13 -6.11 10.20 24.59
N GLY A 14 -7.03 10.27 23.63
CA GLY A 14 -8.05 11.31 23.59
C GLY A 14 -9.01 11.23 24.78
N SER A 15 -9.46 12.39 25.28
CA SER A 15 -10.46 12.49 26.34
C SER A 15 -11.58 13.43 25.93
N THR A 16 -12.73 12.88 25.55
CA THR A 16 -13.96 13.62 25.24
C THR A 16 -15.03 13.45 26.32
N CYS A 17 -15.86 14.48 26.47
CA CYS A 17 -16.79 14.69 27.57
C CYS A 17 -17.80 13.56 27.84
N SER A 18 -18.17 13.37 29.11
CA SER A 18 -19.58 13.50 29.57
C SER A 18 -19.74 13.32 31.09
N GLY A 19 -20.92 13.70 31.62
CA GLY A 19 -21.53 12.97 32.74
C GLY A 19 -21.23 13.37 34.19
N PHE A 20 -21.47 14.62 34.61
CA PHE A 20 -21.61 14.93 36.05
C PHE A 20 -23.07 14.79 36.49
N SER A 21 -23.38 13.92 37.48
CA SER A 21 -24.72 13.84 38.07
C SER A 21 -24.76 13.26 39.50
N LEU A 22 -25.33 14.07 40.41
CA LEU A 22 -25.98 13.69 41.69
C LEU A 22 -25.15 13.10 42.86
N VAL A 23 -25.82 13.10 44.03
CA VAL A 23 -25.36 12.76 45.40
C VAL A 23 -24.43 13.80 46.05
N SER A 24 -24.75 14.62 47.06
CA SER A 24 -25.89 14.89 47.97
C SER A 24 -25.54 14.68 49.45
N SER A 25 -25.68 15.76 50.25
CA SER A 25 -25.77 15.75 51.74
C SER A 25 -24.45 15.45 52.49
N MET A 26 -24.11 15.98 53.67
CA MET A 26 -24.62 17.07 54.54
C MET A 26 -23.38 17.86 55.10
N LEU A 27 -23.36 18.80 56.07
CA LEU A 27 -24.26 19.32 57.12
C LEU A 27 -24.09 20.85 57.33
N ARG A 28 -25.02 21.47 58.10
CA ARG A 28 -24.86 22.47 59.20
C ARG A 28 -23.50 23.20 59.34
N HIS A 29 -23.40 24.50 59.66
CA HIS A 29 -24.30 25.60 60.14
C HIS A 29 -23.48 26.92 60.04
N SER A 30 -23.93 28.18 60.15
CA SER A 30 -25.23 28.91 60.21
C SER A 30 -24.95 30.43 60.17
N ILE A 31 -25.93 31.29 60.55
CA ILE A 31 -25.80 32.70 61.00
C ILE A 31 -25.83 33.80 59.91
N LEU A 32 -27.03 34.38 59.75
CA LEU A 32 -27.42 35.80 59.57
C LEU A 32 -26.89 36.66 58.39
N LEU A 33 -27.83 36.94 57.46
CA LEU A 33 -28.29 38.25 56.91
C LEU A 33 -27.52 39.57 57.23
N PRO A 34 -27.71 40.66 56.42
CA PRO A 34 -27.99 40.72 54.97
C PRO A 34 -27.33 41.92 54.22
N VAL A 35 -26.85 41.77 52.98
CA VAL A 35 -26.52 42.92 52.09
C VAL A 35 -26.96 42.69 50.64
N ALA A 36 -28.24 42.89 50.37
CA ALA A 36 -28.81 42.81 49.01
C ALA A 36 -29.05 44.20 48.38
N ALA A 37 -28.04 45.09 48.41
CA ALA A 37 -28.09 46.41 47.74
C ALA A 37 -26.71 47.13 47.68
N SER A 38 -25.71 46.65 46.93
CA SER A 38 -24.47 47.42 46.57
C SER A 38 -23.60 46.76 45.48
N ALA A 39 -24.18 46.28 44.37
CA ALA A 39 -23.41 45.57 43.33
C ALA A 39 -23.69 45.99 41.86
N VAL A 40 -24.50 47.02 41.62
CA VAL A 40 -24.91 47.49 40.27
C VAL A 40 -24.24 48.85 39.91
N LEU A 41 -23.25 49.30 40.70
CA LEU A 41 -22.65 50.64 40.61
C LEU A 41 -21.11 50.65 40.69
N LEU A 42 -20.43 49.59 40.22
CA LEU A 42 -18.95 49.48 40.29
C LEU A 42 -18.27 49.12 38.95
N LEU A 43 -18.93 49.33 37.80
CA LEU A 43 -18.29 49.37 36.48
C LEU A 43 -18.67 50.63 35.70
N SER A 44 -18.56 51.78 36.37
CA SER A 44 -18.77 53.11 35.78
C SER A 44 -17.70 54.08 36.29
N GLY A 45 -16.46 53.87 35.85
CA GLY A 45 -15.33 54.63 36.37
C GLY A 45 -13.98 54.29 35.75
N CYS A 46 -13.79 54.56 34.44
CA CYS A 46 -12.49 54.87 33.82
C CYS A 46 -12.63 55.34 32.34
N GLN A 47 -13.55 56.26 32.04
CA GLN A 47 -13.44 57.08 30.82
C GLN A 47 -12.48 58.25 31.10
N SER A 48 -11.18 58.03 30.88
CA SER A 48 -10.17 59.09 30.95
C SER A 48 -8.87 58.79 30.18
N THR A 49 -8.95 58.01 29.09
CA THR A 49 -7.95 58.14 28.01
C THR A 49 -8.23 59.44 27.25
N PRO A 50 -7.21 60.24 26.90
CA PRO A 50 -7.42 61.40 26.05
C PRO A 50 -7.87 60.94 24.66
N SER A 51 -8.87 61.59 24.07
CA SER A 51 -9.09 61.46 22.63
C SER A 51 -7.80 61.87 21.92
N PRO A 52 -7.27 61.06 20.98
CA PRO A 52 -6.43 61.60 19.92
C PRO A 52 -7.24 62.74 19.29
N GLN A 53 -6.64 63.92 19.16
CA GLN A 53 -7.35 65.06 18.59
C GLN A 53 -7.77 64.73 17.15
N ASP A 54 -8.93 65.23 16.73
CA ASP A 54 -9.28 65.41 15.32
C ASP A 54 -8.41 66.52 14.67
N GLY A 55 -7.09 66.42 14.82
CA GLY A 55 -6.19 66.81 13.75
C GLY A 55 -6.58 65.99 12.52
N PRO A 56 -6.57 66.58 11.31
CA PRO A 56 -7.16 65.92 10.17
C PRO A 56 -6.49 64.58 9.94
N LEU A 57 -7.31 63.55 9.67
CA LEU A 57 -6.92 62.41 8.84
C LEU A 57 -6.74 62.90 7.38
N GLY A 58 -5.91 63.94 7.24
CA GLY A 58 -5.32 64.41 6.02
C GLY A 58 -4.34 63.34 5.58
N THR A 59 -4.90 62.33 4.95
CA THR A 59 -4.30 61.60 3.84
C THR A 59 -2.83 61.23 4.05
N TRP A 60 -2.60 59.95 4.29
CA TRP A 60 -1.46 59.26 3.68
C TRP A 60 -1.73 59.23 2.15
N ALA A 61 -1.70 60.42 1.51
CA ALA A 61 -2.07 60.65 0.11
C ALA A 61 -1.05 59.97 -0.82
N ASP A 62 0.20 60.07 -0.42
CA ASP A 62 1.29 59.26 -0.88
C ASP A 62 1.54 58.21 0.21
N ASP A 63 1.03 57.01 -0.03
CA ASP A 63 1.73 55.80 0.40
C ASP A 63 3.21 55.96 -0.02
N PRO A 64 4.19 55.84 0.89
CA PRO A 64 5.60 56.04 0.55
C PRO A 64 6.11 55.05 -0.52
N MET A 65 5.42 53.93 -0.75
CA MET A 65 5.73 53.00 -1.84
C MET A 65 5.22 53.49 -3.21
N ARG A 66 4.19 54.35 -3.25
CA ARG A 66 3.51 54.82 -4.48
C ARG A 66 4.45 55.47 -5.50
N ASN A 67 5.47 56.16 -5.01
CA ASN A 67 6.50 56.83 -5.80
C ASN A 67 7.91 56.27 -5.53
N ALA A 68 8.01 55.13 -4.83
CA ALA A 68 9.29 54.47 -4.62
C ALA A 68 9.83 53.91 -5.95
N PRO A 69 11.14 54.01 -6.24
CA PRO A 69 11.71 53.33 -7.41
C PRO A 69 11.51 51.81 -7.25
N PRO A 70 11.18 51.08 -8.34
CA PRO A 70 10.99 49.64 -8.26
C PRO A 70 12.25 48.96 -7.74
N ILE A 71 12.07 47.98 -6.85
CA ILE A 71 13.18 47.25 -6.22
C ILE A 71 13.85 46.38 -7.29
N THR A 72 14.99 46.85 -7.82
CA THR A 72 15.71 46.21 -8.93
C THR A 72 16.61 45.05 -8.50
N ARG A 73 16.83 44.88 -7.18
CA ARG A 73 17.52 43.74 -6.55
C ARG A 73 17.00 43.53 -5.14
N GLY A 74 16.88 42.28 -4.72
CA GLY A 74 16.40 41.91 -3.38
C GLY A 74 14.87 41.70 -3.32
N LEU A 75 14.37 41.50 -2.11
CA LEU A 75 12.97 41.21 -1.83
C LEU A 75 12.08 42.43 -2.06
N ASP A 76 11.09 42.33 -2.95
CA ASP A 76 10.11 43.39 -3.19
C ASP A 76 8.86 43.27 -2.31
N ALA A 77 7.99 44.28 -2.34
CA ALA A 77 6.78 44.30 -1.51
C ALA A 77 5.83 43.13 -1.81
N ALA A 78 5.75 42.67 -3.06
CA ALA A 78 4.95 41.52 -3.44
C ALA A 78 5.53 40.23 -2.85
N GLY A 79 6.81 39.93 -3.09
CA GLY A 79 7.46 38.73 -2.56
C GLY A 79 7.59 38.71 -1.03
N LEU A 80 7.72 39.87 -0.39
CA LEU A 80 7.62 39.97 1.07
C LEU A 80 6.22 39.57 1.56
N SER A 81 5.16 40.01 0.86
CA SER A 81 3.79 39.59 1.16
C SER A 81 3.58 38.09 0.92
N THR A 82 4.13 37.53 -0.17
CA THR A 82 4.07 36.08 -0.46
C THR A 82 4.76 35.26 0.65
N LEU A 83 5.98 35.63 1.03
CA LEU A 83 6.73 34.92 2.08
C LEU A 83 6.11 35.04 3.47
N LEU A 84 5.61 36.23 3.85
CA LEU A 84 4.90 36.41 5.12
C LEU A 84 3.55 35.67 5.13
N GLY A 85 2.83 35.64 4.01
CA GLY A 85 1.61 34.85 3.84
C GLY A 85 1.88 33.36 4.03
N ALA A 86 2.92 32.83 3.38
CA ALA A 86 3.32 31.43 3.47
C ALA A 86 3.79 31.02 4.89
N GLU A 87 4.55 31.89 5.57
CA GLU A 87 4.98 31.67 6.96
C GLU A 87 3.79 31.67 7.93
N LEU A 88 2.86 32.64 7.79
CA LEU A 88 1.64 32.69 8.60
C LEU A 88 0.65 31.56 8.31
N ALA A 89 0.63 31.02 7.09
CA ALA A 89 -0.16 29.84 6.72
C ALA A 89 0.43 28.56 7.34
N GLY A 90 1.75 28.35 7.20
CA GLY A 90 2.44 27.20 7.77
C GLY A 90 2.32 27.15 9.30
N GLN A 91 2.44 28.30 9.98
CA GLN A 91 2.21 28.40 11.44
C GLN A 91 0.77 28.12 11.88
N ARG A 92 -0.20 28.03 10.95
CA ARG A 92 -1.60 27.66 11.18
C ARG A 92 -1.94 26.24 10.73
N GLY A 93 -0.98 25.50 10.16
CA GLY A 93 -1.19 24.19 9.57
C GLY A 93 -1.71 24.20 8.12
N ASP A 94 -1.84 25.37 7.48
CA ASP A 94 -2.13 25.46 6.04
C ASP A 94 -0.82 25.30 5.25
N TYR A 95 -0.38 24.04 5.19
CA TYR A 95 0.86 23.64 4.54
C TYR A 95 0.77 23.71 3.00
N ARG A 96 -0.44 23.57 2.42
CA ARG A 96 -0.68 23.70 0.98
C ARG A 96 -0.42 25.14 0.52
N TYR A 97 -1.02 26.14 1.17
CA TYR A 97 -0.76 27.55 0.87
C TYR A 97 0.69 27.95 1.18
N ALA A 98 1.26 27.45 2.29
CA ALA A 98 2.66 27.69 2.64
C ALA A 98 3.61 27.20 1.55
N SER A 99 3.44 25.95 1.08
CA SER A 99 4.22 25.37 0.00
C SER A 99 4.13 26.19 -1.28
N GLN A 100 2.91 26.55 -1.70
CA GLN A 100 2.68 27.33 -2.92
C GLN A 100 3.39 28.69 -2.87
N GLY A 101 3.27 29.43 -1.76
CA GLY A 101 3.95 30.73 -1.60
C GLY A 101 5.47 30.63 -1.53
N TYR A 102 6.03 29.57 -0.91
CA TYR A 102 7.48 29.33 -0.95
C TYR A 102 7.96 28.94 -2.35
N LEU A 103 7.19 28.14 -3.10
CA LEU A 103 7.52 27.74 -4.47
C LEU A 103 7.46 28.93 -5.44
N GLU A 104 6.44 29.79 -5.33
CA GLU A 104 6.36 31.07 -6.07
C GLU A 104 7.61 31.93 -5.80
N ALA A 105 8.00 32.06 -4.52
CA ALA A 105 9.18 32.82 -4.13
C ALA A 105 10.50 32.17 -4.62
N ALA A 106 10.61 30.84 -4.60
CA ALA A 106 11.76 30.11 -5.16
C ALA A 106 11.85 30.24 -6.70
N ASN A 107 10.70 30.27 -7.38
CA ASN A 107 10.60 30.54 -8.81
C ASN A 107 11.07 31.96 -9.14
N ARG A 108 10.62 32.95 -8.35
CA ARG A 108 10.93 34.37 -8.54
C ARG A 108 12.36 34.76 -8.16
N TYR A 109 12.87 34.29 -7.02
CA TYR A 109 14.15 34.74 -6.45
C TYR A 109 15.32 33.80 -6.72
N ARG A 110 15.07 32.55 -7.15
CA ARG A 110 16.10 31.52 -7.40
C ARG A 110 16.95 31.13 -6.18
N GLU A 111 16.43 31.33 -4.97
CA GLU A 111 17.08 30.95 -3.71
C GLU A 111 16.76 29.48 -3.33
N PRO A 112 17.75 28.57 -3.19
CA PRO A 112 17.50 27.16 -2.94
C PRO A 112 16.71 26.87 -1.65
N ALA A 113 17.00 27.61 -0.58
CA ALA A 113 16.34 27.44 0.73
C ALA A 113 14.83 27.74 0.70
N LEU A 114 14.33 28.43 -0.33
CA LEU A 114 12.89 28.62 -0.55
C LEU A 114 12.25 27.39 -1.20
N ALA A 115 12.95 26.73 -2.13
CA ALA A 115 12.47 25.47 -2.72
C ALA A 115 12.53 24.31 -1.70
N GLU A 116 13.57 24.28 -0.86
CA GLU A 116 13.65 23.40 0.31
C GLU A 116 12.45 23.59 1.25
N ARG A 117 12.16 24.84 1.68
CA ARG A 117 10.99 25.15 2.52
C ARG A 117 9.66 24.83 1.83
N ALA A 118 9.55 25.01 0.52
CA ALA A 118 8.38 24.56 -0.25
C ALA A 118 8.22 23.03 -0.17
N THR A 119 9.31 22.29 -0.39
CA THR A 119 9.32 20.82 -0.36
C THR A 119 8.92 20.27 1.01
N PHE A 120 9.47 20.81 2.10
CA PHE A 120 9.08 20.39 3.44
C PHE A 120 7.62 20.76 3.77
N ALA A 121 7.15 21.95 3.37
CA ALA A 121 5.74 22.31 3.53
C ALA A 121 4.81 21.38 2.74
N ALA A 122 5.13 21.07 1.49
CA ALA A 122 4.35 20.15 0.66
C ALA A 122 4.21 18.76 1.31
N ARG A 123 5.29 18.26 1.94
CA ARG A 123 5.30 16.99 2.68
C ARG A 123 4.39 17.01 3.92
N PHE A 124 4.34 18.12 4.66
CA PHE A 124 3.38 18.26 5.77
C PHE A 124 1.92 18.44 5.31
N GLY A 125 1.70 18.89 4.08
CA GLY A 125 0.37 18.92 3.44
C GLY A 125 -0.05 17.60 2.79
N ASN A 126 0.86 16.63 2.63
CA ASN A 126 0.68 15.40 1.85
C ASN A 126 0.29 15.62 0.37
N GLU A 127 0.76 16.73 -0.23
CA GLU A 127 0.38 17.17 -1.57
C GLU A 127 1.42 16.70 -2.61
N ALA A 128 1.30 15.46 -3.12
CA ALA A 128 2.31 14.82 -3.99
C ALA A 128 2.81 15.71 -5.14
N SER A 129 1.90 16.36 -5.88
CA SER A 129 2.24 17.25 -7.01
C SER A 129 3.01 18.51 -6.59
N LEU A 130 2.77 19.03 -5.37
CA LEU A 130 3.57 20.12 -4.82
C LEU A 130 4.93 19.64 -4.31
N ILE A 131 5.03 18.41 -3.77
CA ILE A 131 6.29 17.80 -3.34
C ILE A 131 7.22 17.63 -4.55
N GLU A 132 6.73 17.02 -5.62
CA GLU A 132 7.50 16.82 -6.86
C GLU A 132 7.91 18.15 -7.50
N ALA A 133 6.97 19.07 -7.71
CA ALA A 133 7.27 20.37 -8.33
C ALA A 133 8.28 21.21 -7.54
N SER A 134 8.25 21.14 -6.20
CA SER A 134 9.19 21.87 -5.34
C SER A 134 10.55 21.16 -5.20
N ALA A 135 10.59 19.82 -5.17
CA ALA A 135 11.84 19.06 -5.18
C ALA A 135 12.57 19.19 -6.53
N LEU A 136 11.86 19.13 -7.66
CA LEU A 136 12.42 19.43 -8.99
C LEU A 136 13.01 20.85 -9.06
N ARG A 137 12.31 21.83 -8.49
CA ARG A 137 12.81 23.21 -8.41
C ARG A 137 14.02 23.34 -7.47
N TRP A 138 14.06 22.58 -6.38
CA TRP A 138 15.21 22.54 -5.47
C TRP A 138 16.44 21.93 -6.18
N ARG A 139 16.25 20.85 -6.96
CA ARG A 139 17.29 20.24 -7.82
C ARG A 139 17.87 21.24 -8.83
N GLU A 140 17.03 22.04 -9.49
CA GLU A 140 17.49 23.10 -10.43
C GLU A 140 18.33 24.19 -9.72
N LEU A 141 17.96 24.56 -8.50
CA LEU A 141 18.60 25.66 -7.76
C LEU A 141 19.84 25.21 -6.97
N ALA A 142 19.91 23.96 -6.53
CA ALA A 142 21.07 23.36 -5.88
C ALA A 142 21.36 21.94 -6.41
N PRO A 143 21.98 21.80 -7.60
CA PRO A 143 22.33 20.50 -8.20
C PRO A 143 23.37 19.66 -7.44
N GLN A 144 23.83 20.14 -6.28
CA GLN A 144 24.78 19.47 -5.39
C GLN A 144 24.14 19.05 -4.06
N ALA A 145 22.82 19.24 -3.92
CA ALA A 145 22.06 18.78 -2.76
C ALA A 145 21.50 17.38 -3.05
N GLU A 146 21.88 16.39 -2.24
CA GLU A 146 21.32 15.02 -2.36
C GLU A 146 19.82 14.98 -2.06
N ALA A 147 19.36 15.79 -1.09
CA ALA A 147 18.02 15.74 -0.53
C ALA A 147 16.86 15.80 -1.55
N PRO A 148 16.83 16.71 -2.56
CA PRO A 148 15.81 16.67 -3.60
C PRO A 148 15.85 15.38 -4.42
N ASN A 149 17.03 14.89 -4.80
CA ASN A 149 17.15 13.63 -5.56
C ASN A 149 16.71 12.43 -4.71
N ARG A 150 17.07 12.37 -3.42
CA ARG A 150 16.62 11.32 -2.49
C ARG A 150 15.11 11.30 -2.33
N LEU A 151 14.47 12.47 -2.30
CA LEU A 151 13.01 12.59 -2.25
C LEU A 151 12.35 12.16 -3.57
N LEU A 152 12.85 12.65 -4.70
CA LEU A 152 12.34 12.26 -6.02
C LEU A 152 12.49 10.75 -6.24
N ALA A 153 13.65 10.17 -5.94
CA ALA A 153 13.90 8.73 -6.05
C ALA A 153 12.89 7.89 -5.25
N ALA A 154 12.48 8.34 -4.07
CA ALA A 154 11.49 7.66 -3.23
C ALA A 154 10.05 7.81 -3.78
N PHE A 155 9.68 8.99 -4.28
CA PHE A 155 8.36 9.21 -4.90
C PHE A 155 8.20 8.45 -6.21
N SER A 156 9.22 8.47 -7.08
CA SER A 156 9.24 7.71 -8.32
C SER A 156 9.18 6.20 -8.06
N LEU A 157 9.90 5.70 -7.05
CA LEU A 157 9.77 4.30 -6.60
C LEU A 157 8.33 3.97 -6.15
N GLN A 158 7.69 4.85 -5.38
CA GLN A 158 6.30 4.67 -4.94
C GLN A 158 5.28 4.66 -6.10
N ARG A 159 5.59 5.29 -7.24
CA ARG A 159 4.77 5.24 -8.46
C ARG A 159 5.06 4.04 -9.37
N GLY A 160 6.11 3.25 -9.10
CA GLY A 160 6.62 2.25 -10.04
C GLY A 160 7.49 2.83 -11.17
N ASP A 161 7.90 4.10 -11.09
CA ASP A 161 8.83 4.76 -12.03
C ASP A 161 10.29 4.32 -11.76
N TRP A 162 10.56 3.01 -11.87
CA TRP A 162 11.83 2.38 -11.51
C TRP A 162 13.06 3.05 -12.14
N LEU A 163 12.97 3.46 -13.42
CA LEU A 163 14.09 4.02 -14.16
C LEU A 163 14.39 5.49 -13.79
N ASP A 164 13.38 6.29 -13.45
CA ASP A 164 13.61 7.62 -12.87
C ASP A 164 14.16 7.49 -11.44
N SER A 165 13.62 6.58 -10.63
CA SER A 165 14.18 6.31 -9.30
C SER A 165 15.67 5.95 -9.37
N LEU A 166 16.07 5.12 -10.35
CA LEU A 166 17.46 4.80 -10.63
C LEU A 166 18.25 6.03 -11.13
N GLU A 167 17.72 6.83 -12.06
CA GLU A 167 18.38 8.05 -12.54
C GLU A 167 18.68 9.03 -11.39
N GLN A 168 17.70 9.27 -10.51
CA GLN A 168 17.86 10.13 -9.34
C GLN A 168 18.93 9.60 -8.37
N ARG A 169 19.08 8.28 -8.24
CA ARG A 169 20.10 7.63 -7.40
C ARG A 169 21.49 7.69 -8.02
N ILE A 170 21.61 7.44 -9.32
CA ILE A 170 22.87 7.62 -10.07
C ILE A 170 23.33 9.08 -9.98
N ALA A 171 22.43 10.04 -10.13
CA ALA A 171 22.75 11.47 -9.99
C ALA A 171 23.23 11.87 -8.58
N ILE A 172 22.89 11.11 -7.53
CA ILE A 172 23.47 11.28 -6.18
C ILE A 172 24.91 10.78 -6.16
N VAL A 173 25.19 9.60 -6.73
CA VAL A 173 26.55 9.02 -6.80
C VAL A 173 27.49 9.87 -7.67
N GLU A 174 27.00 10.39 -8.80
CA GLU A 174 27.75 11.31 -9.67
C GLU A 174 28.04 12.67 -8.98
N ALA A 175 27.24 13.06 -7.99
CA ALA A 175 27.50 14.21 -7.11
C ALA A 175 28.40 13.88 -5.90
N GLY A 176 28.80 12.61 -5.72
CA GLY A 176 29.63 12.15 -4.61
C GLY A 176 28.88 11.71 -3.35
N GLY A 177 27.55 11.61 -3.39
CA GLY A 177 26.73 11.12 -2.28
C GLY A 177 26.36 9.63 -2.40
N HIS A 178 25.88 9.02 -1.31
CA HIS A 178 25.50 7.60 -1.31
C HIS A 178 24.10 7.41 -1.93
N GLY A 179 24.01 6.81 -3.13
CA GLY A 179 22.73 6.66 -3.87
C GLY A 179 21.81 5.55 -3.35
N ASP A 180 22.30 4.71 -2.44
CA ASP A 180 21.61 3.52 -1.90
C ASP A 180 21.16 2.55 -3.02
N VAL A 181 22.03 2.37 -4.02
CA VAL A 181 21.78 1.59 -5.24
C VAL A 181 21.68 0.09 -4.94
N THR A 182 22.44 -0.41 -3.96
CA THR A 182 22.29 -1.79 -3.46
C THR A 182 20.91 -2.02 -2.85
N ALA A 183 20.41 -1.08 -2.03
CA ALA A 183 19.09 -1.20 -1.40
C ALA A 183 17.96 -1.04 -2.42
N PHE A 184 18.11 -0.15 -3.40
CA PHE A 184 17.21 -0.08 -4.55
C PHE A 184 17.17 -1.40 -5.34
N ALA A 185 18.32 -2.05 -5.55
CA ALA A 185 18.39 -3.34 -6.23
C ALA A 185 17.75 -4.48 -5.43
N GLU A 186 17.90 -4.53 -4.09
CA GLU A 186 17.19 -5.51 -3.25
C GLU A 186 15.66 -5.37 -3.39
N ILE A 187 15.13 -4.13 -3.45
CA ILE A 187 13.70 -3.87 -3.65
C ILE A 187 13.26 -4.21 -5.08
N ALA A 188 14.03 -3.81 -6.09
CA ALA A 188 13.70 -4.06 -7.49
C ALA A 188 13.62 -5.55 -7.85
N VAL A 189 14.43 -6.40 -7.22
CA VAL A 189 14.36 -7.86 -7.38
C VAL A 189 13.15 -8.45 -6.65
N ALA A 190 12.76 -7.90 -5.49
CA ALA A 190 11.62 -8.40 -4.71
C ALA A 190 10.25 -8.05 -5.33
N GLU A 191 10.13 -6.89 -5.98
CA GLU A 191 8.90 -6.35 -6.57
C GLU A 191 8.78 -6.64 -8.09
N GLU A 192 9.53 -7.62 -8.61
CA GLU A 192 9.57 -8.01 -10.05
C GLU A 192 9.70 -6.83 -11.05
N ALA A 193 10.52 -5.83 -10.70
CA ALA A 193 10.76 -4.63 -11.50
C ALA A 193 11.33 -4.95 -12.91
N PRO A 194 11.38 -4.00 -13.87
CA PRO A 194 11.94 -4.22 -15.21
C PRO A 194 13.47 -4.35 -15.21
N LEU A 195 13.97 -5.47 -14.66
CA LEU A 195 15.38 -5.74 -14.33
C LEU A 195 16.31 -5.56 -15.54
N THR A 196 15.87 -5.94 -16.74
CA THR A 196 16.66 -5.81 -17.98
C THR A 196 17.00 -4.35 -18.30
N LEU A 197 16.07 -3.42 -18.07
CA LEU A 197 16.27 -1.99 -18.33
C LEU A 197 17.12 -1.35 -17.22
N ILE A 198 16.85 -1.73 -15.96
CA ILE A 198 17.66 -1.35 -14.79
C ILE A 198 19.11 -1.77 -14.97
N ALA A 199 19.35 -3.03 -15.38
CA ALA A 199 20.69 -3.54 -15.68
C ALA A 199 21.35 -2.80 -16.84
N GLN A 200 20.62 -2.45 -17.91
CA GLN A 200 21.17 -1.65 -19.00
C GLN A 200 21.66 -0.29 -18.50
N GLN A 201 20.83 0.47 -17.79
CA GLN A 201 21.18 1.80 -17.28
C GLN A 201 22.36 1.76 -16.29
N LEU A 202 22.41 0.75 -15.41
CA LEU A 202 23.56 0.51 -14.53
C LEU A 202 24.83 0.15 -15.30
N ARG A 203 24.74 -0.71 -16.32
CA ARG A 203 25.85 -1.09 -17.21
C ARG A 203 26.39 0.11 -18.00
N GLU A 204 25.51 1.00 -18.45
CA GLU A 204 25.86 2.23 -19.17
C GLU A 204 26.57 3.25 -18.25
N HIS A 205 26.06 3.49 -17.03
CA HIS A 205 26.76 4.33 -16.05
C HIS A 205 28.14 3.77 -15.67
N LEU A 206 28.24 2.46 -15.38
CA LEU A 206 29.52 1.81 -15.06
C LEU A 206 30.50 1.72 -16.25
N ALA A 207 30.06 2.04 -17.47
CA ALA A 207 30.91 2.17 -18.65
C ALA A 207 31.40 3.61 -18.89
N GLN A 208 30.94 4.60 -18.10
CA GLN A 208 31.38 6.00 -18.24
C GLN A 208 32.85 6.21 -17.82
N PRO A 209 33.59 7.13 -18.46
CA PRO A 209 34.94 7.49 -18.03
C PRO A 209 34.95 8.06 -16.61
N ASN A 210 35.83 7.53 -15.76
CA ASN A 210 35.98 7.88 -14.34
C ASN A 210 34.85 7.40 -13.41
N ALA A 211 33.93 6.55 -13.88
CA ALA A 211 32.95 5.91 -12.99
C ALA A 211 33.63 5.12 -11.86
N ASP A 212 34.81 4.56 -12.13
CA ASP A 212 35.72 3.85 -11.21
C ASP A 212 36.36 4.73 -10.13
N GLN A 213 36.22 6.05 -10.23
CA GLN A 213 36.78 7.04 -9.30
C GLN A 213 35.73 7.69 -8.40
N LEU A 214 34.46 7.28 -8.51
CA LEU A 214 33.35 7.78 -7.68
C LEU A 214 33.44 7.19 -6.26
N GLU A 215 33.22 8.03 -5.24
CA GLU A 215 33.39 7.66 -3.82
C GLU A 215 32.53 6.45 -3.39
N HIS A 216 31.37 6.29 -4.02
CA HIS A 216 30.44 5.18 -3.76
C HIS A 216 30.32 4.19 -4.92
N HIS A 217 31.36 4.04 -5.75
CA HIS A 217 31.39 3.07 -6.87
C HIS A 217 31.05 1.63 -6.43
N SER A 218 31.47 1.23 -5.23
CA SER A 218 31.16 -0.09 -4.65
C SER A 218 29.66 -0.36 -4.50
N ASP A 219 28.85 0.64 -4.11
CA ASP A 219 27.39 0.51 -3.98
C ASP A 219 26.73 0.28 -5.35
N VAL A 220 27.21 0.98 -6.39
CA VAL A 220 26.73 0.77 -7.77
C VAL A 220 27.12 -0.60 -8.29
N LEU A 221 28.35 -1.07 -8.03
CA LEU A 221 28.78 -2.42 -8.39
C LEU A 221 27.97 -3.51 -7.68
N LEU A 222 27.65 -3.35 -6.40
CA LEU A 222 26.85 -4.29 -5.62
C LEU A 222 25.39 -4.33 -6.09
N GLY A 223 24.76 -3.18 -6.27
CA GLY A 223 23.41 -3.10 -6.84
C GLY A 223 23.35 -3.72 -8.24
N THR A 224 24.34 -3.44 -9.10
CA THR A 224 24.42 -4.07 -10.42
C THR A 224 24.61 -5.58 -10.33
N ALA A 225 25.40 -6.08 -9.38
CA ALA A 225 25.60 -7.52 -9.19
C ALA A 225 24.31 -8.23 -8.75
N LEU A 226 23.46 -7.59 -7.93
CA LEU A 226 22.14 -8.13 -7.56
C LEU A 226 21.20 -8.25 -8.77
N ILE A 227 21.07 -7.19 -9.57
CA ILE A 227 20.20 -7.21 -10.77
C ILE A 227 20.73 -8.22 -11.80
N GLU A 228 22.05 -8.31 -11.99
CA GLU A 228 22.64 -9.31 -12.89
C GLU A 228 22.50 -10.75 -12.38
N ALA A 229 22.52 -10.98 -11.06
CA ALA A 229 22.27 -12.29 -10.48
C ALA A 229 20.84 -12.78 -10.80
N ALA A 230 19.84 -11.95 -10.49
CA ALA A 230 18.42 -12.24 -10.74
C ALA A 230 18.06 -12.38 -12.24
N LEU A 231 18.85 -11.80 -13.14
CA LEU A 231 18.76 -12.00 -14.59
C LEU A 231 19.45 -13.30 -15.10
N GLY A 232 20.06 -14.09 -14.21
CA GLY A 232 20.84 -15.28 -14.54
C GLY A 232 22.28 -15.00 -15.02
N ASP A 233 22.70 -13.74 -15.10
CA ASP A 233 24.05 -13.28 -15.46
C ASP A 233 25.06 -13.47 -14.30
N THR A 234 24.96 -14.58 -13.56
CA THR A 234 25.71 -14.89 -12.32
C THR A 234 27.23 -14.80 -12.49
N ALA A 235 27.76 -15.20 -13.64
CA ALA A 235 29.18 -15.08 -13.98
C ALA A 235 29.63 -13.65 -14.34
N VAL A 236 28.71 -12.71 -14.53
CA VAL A 236 28.96 -11.26 -14.58
C VAL A 236 28.90 -10.68 -13.17
N ALA A 237 27.82 -10.99 -12.42
CA ALA A 237 27.63 -10.58 -11.03
C ALA A 237 28.85 -10.93 -10.16
N GLN A 238 29.30 -12.19 -10.17
CA GLN A 238 30.47 -12.63 -9.39
C GLN A 238 31.74 -11.82 -9.70
N ARG A 239 31.97 -11.42 -10.97
CA ARG A 239 33.12 -10.58 -11.34
C ARG A 239 33.02 -9.17 -10.77
N ARG A 240 31.82 -8.62 -10.58
CA ARG A 240 31.61 -7.35 -9.86
C ARG A 240 31.85 -7.52 -8.37
N LEU A 241 31.37 -8.60 -7.76
CA LEU A 241 31.66 -8.90 -6.35
C LEU A 241 33.17 -9.08 -6.10
N ASP A 242 33.91 -9.61 -7.06
CA ASP A 242 35.38 -9.71 -7.00
C ASP A 242 36.08 -8.36 -7.26
N GLN A 243 35.46 -7.42 -7.97
CA GLN A 243 35.93 -6.02 -8.02
C GLN A 243 35.70 -5.29 -6.70
N VAL A 244 34.49 -5.39 -6.13
CA VAL A 244 34.16 -4.77 -4.82
C VAL A 244 35.06 -5.33 -3.72
N ALA A 245 35.37 -6.62 -3.71
CA ALA A 245 36.32 -7.23 -2.76
C ALA A 245 37.76 -6.68 -2.82
N LEU A 246 38.14 -5.98 -3.91
CA LEU A 246 39.43 -5.30 -4.04
C LEU A 246 39.37 -3.82 -3.67
N LEU A 247 38.17 -3.21 -3.67
CA LEU A 247 37.93 -1.80 -3.37
C LEU A 247 37.53 -1.59 -1.91
N ASP A 248 36.61 -2.42 -1.41
CA ASP A 248 36.01 -2.38 -0.08
C ASP A 248 35.88 -3.82 0.49
N PRO A 249 36.97 -4.40 1.04
CA PRO A 249 36.97 -5.76 1.58
C PRO A 249 36.27 -5.89 2.94
N GLU A 250 36.06 -4.77 3.67
CA GLU A 250 35.38 -4.73 4.98
C GLU A 250 33.87 -4.45 4.83
N SER A 251 33.35 -4.39 3.59
CA SER A 251 31.95 -4.17 3.27
C SER A 251 31.05 -5.32 3.72
N ALA A 252 30.21 -5.11 4.74
CA ALA A 252 29.16 -6.07 5.08
C ALA A 252 28.18 -6.32 3.91
N ALA A 253 27.87 -5.28 3.12
CA ALA A 253 26.99 -5.38 1.95
C ALA A 253 27.53 -6.36 0.89
N LEU A 254 28.85 -6.39 0.65
CA LEU A 254 29.50 -7.38 -0.21
C LEU A 254 29.23 -8.82 0.25
N TRP A 255 29.34 -9.08 1.54
CA TRP A 255 29.15 -10.43 2.08
C TRP A 255 27.68 -10.86 2.08
N LEU A 256 26.72 -9.93 2.22
CA LEU A 256 25.30 -10.20 1.99
C LEU A 256 25.04 -10.65 0.55
N VAL A 257 25.51 -9.88 -0.44
CA VAL A 257 25.28 -10.22 -1.86
C VAL A 257 26.01 -11.52 -2.25
N ARG A 258 27.23 -11.74 -1.75
CA ARG A 258 27.95 -13.03 -1.93
C ARG A 258 27.19 -14.21 -1.32
N ALA A 259 26.59 -14.05 -0.14
CA ALA A 259 25.81 -15.12 0.50
C ALA A 259 24.51 -15.41 -0.26
N ARG A 260 23.76 -14.38 -0.67
CA ARG A 260 22.54 -14.52 -1.50
C ARG A 260 22.84 -15.24 -2.82
N LEU A 261 23.81 -14.75 -3.60
CA LEU A 261 24.20 -15.34 -4.90
C LEU A 261 24.67 -16.80 -4.75
N ALA A 262 25.35 -17.14 -3.65
CA ALA A 262 25.80 -18.50 -3.38
C ALA A 262 24.66 -19.46 -2.99
N LEU A 263 23.57 -18.98 -2.38
CA LEU A 263 22.35 -19.77 -2.18
C LEU A 263 21.63 -20.02 -3.52
N GLU A 264 21.47 -18.95 -4.32
CA GLU A 264 20.83 -18.97 -5.65
C GLU A 264 21.56 -19.88 -6.65
N THR A 265 22.90 -19.95 -6.56
CA THR A 265 23.73 -20.84 -7.40
C THR A 265 23.99 -22.22 -6.77
N GLU A 266 23.28 -22.58 -5.70
CA GLU A 266 23.40 -23.83 -4.94
C GLU A 266 24.78 -24.15 -4.33
N ASP A 267 25.76 -23.22 -4.35
CA ASP A 267 27.00 -23.35 -3.55
C ASP A 267 26.73 -22.94 -2.09
N TYR A 268 25.93 -23.74 -1.41
CA TYR A 268 25.60 -23.57 0.01
C TYR A 268 26.87 -23.52 0.90
N SER A 269 27.99 -24.12 0.45
CA SER A 269 29.28 -24.03 1.13
C SER A 269 29.98 -22.68 0.94
N ALA A 270 29.77 -21.96 -0.17
CA ALA A 270 30.12 -20.55 -0.30
C ALA A 270 29.16 -19.65 0.48
N ALA A 271 27.86 -19.95 0.48
CA ALA A 271 26.85 -19.18 1.23
C ALA A 271 27.14 -19.15 2.73
N GLN A 272 27.35 -20.34 3.34
CA GLN A 272 27.73 -20.50 4.74
C GLN A 272 28.97 -19.66 5.10
N ARG A 273 30.04 -19.75 4.28
CA ARG A 273 31.28 -18.97 4.49
C ARG A 273 31.08 -17.47 4.32
N ALA A 274 30.30 -17.04 3.32
CA ALA A 274 30.04 -15.63 3.08
C ALA A 274 29.19 -15.00 4.19
N ALA A 275 28.15 -15.70 4.64
CA ALA A 275 27.32 -15.25 5.76
C ALA A 275 28.11 -15.20 7.08
N GLN A 276 28.98 -16.19 7.33
CA GLN A 276 29.87 -16.20 8.50
C GLN A 276 30.88 -15.04 8.49
N GLN A 277 31.51 -14.72 7.35
CA GLN A 277 32.41 -13.56 7.22
C GLN A 277 31.68 -12.23 7.34
N GLY A 278 30.46 -12.14 6.81
CA GLY A 278 29.60 -10.97 6.99
C GLY A 278 29.19 -10.74 8.45
N LEU A 279 28.86 -11.82 9.17
CA LEU A 279 28.53 -11.79 10.60
C LEU A 279 29.74 -11.43 11.49
N GLU A 280 30.98 -11.65 11.03
CA GLU A 280 32.19 -11.16 11.70
C GLU A 280 32.37 -9.63 11.56
N LEU A 281 31.80 -9.02 10.51
CA LEU A 281 31.82 -7.57 10.26
C LEU A 281 30.61 -6.84 10.87
N ALA A 282 29.43 -7.47 10.82
CA ALA A 282 28.18 -6.96 11.39
C ALA A 282 27.44 -8.04 12.20
N PRO A 283 27.86 -8.29 13.47
CA PRO A 283 27.29 -9.35 14.31
C PRO A 283 25.78 -9.24 14.57
N ASP A 284 25.26 -8.01 14.66
CA ASP A 284 23.86 -7.71 14.94
C ASP A 284 22.95 -7.78 13.69
N ASP A 285 23.48 -7.99 12.47
CA ASP A 285 22.65 -8.02 11.25
C ASP A 285 21.94 -9.37 11.08
N VAL A 286 20.65 -9.37 11.42
CA VAL A 286 19.68 -10.47 11.26
C VAL A 286 19.77 -11.17 9.90
N ARG A 287 20.06 -10.45 8.82
CA ARG A 287 20.12 -11.03 7.46
C ARG A 287 21.20 -12.11 7.37
N PHE A 288 22.36 -11.92 8.01
CA PHE A 288 23.40 -12.96 8.04
C PHE A 288 22.97 -14.19 8.85
N ILE A 289 22.22 -14.00 9.94
CA ILE A 289 21.72 -15.10 10.76
C ILE A 289 20.76 -15.97 9.95
N LEU A 290 19.87 -15.36 9.17
CA LEU A 290 18.93 -16.07 8.27
C LEU A 290 19.65 -16.76 7.10
N LEU A 291 20.54 -16.06 6.40
CA LEU A 291 21.31 -16.61 5.27
C LEU A 291 22.21 -17.78 5.70
N LEU A 292 22.80 -17.71 6.89
CA LEU A 292 23.63 -18.77 7.47
C LEU A 292 22.80 -19.99 7.91
N ALA A 293 21.64 -19.74 8.53
CA ALA A 293 20.67 -20.80 8.84
C ALA A 293 20.23 -21.54 7.57
N GLN A 294 19.85 -20.79 6.52
CA GLN A 294 19.43 -21.37 5.25
C GLN A 294 20.55 -22.18 4.57
N ALA A 295 21.78 -21.66 4.57
CA ALA A 295 22.93 -22.39 4.02
C ALA A 295 23.18 -23.72 4.76
N GLU A 296 23.15 -23.71 6.10
CA GLU A 296 23.32 -24.94 6.90
C GLU A 296 22.15 -25.92 6.74
N ILE A 297 20.92 -25.42 6.57
CA ILE A 297 19.74 -26.25 6.29
C ILE A 297 19.87 -26.93 4.92
N ARG A 298 20.23 -26.20 3.87
CA ARG A 298 20.46 -26.73 2.50
C ARG A 298 21.67 -27.67 2.42
N LEU A 299 22.67 -27.50 3.30
CA LEU A 299 23.76 -28.47 3.52
C LEU A 299 23.32 -29.74 4.30
N ASN A 300 22.04 -29.83 4.71
CA ASN A 300 21.48 -30.89 5.57
C ASN A 300 22.13 -30.96 6.97
N ASN A 301 22.72 -29.86 7.44
CA ASN A 301 23.37 -29.71 8.74
C ASN A 301 22.40 -29.17 9.81
N ILE A 302 21.16 -29.66 9.86
CA ILE A 302 20.05 -29.07 10.64
C ILE A 302 20.42 -28.80 12.11
N SER A 303 21.15 -29.73 12.75
CA SER A 303 21.61 -29.59 14.14
C SER A 303 22.70 -28.52 14.32
N ALA A 304 23.53 -28.25 13.32
CA ALA A 304 24.48 -27.14 13.33
C ALA A 304 23.74 -25.80 13.16
N ALA A 305 22.80 -25.73 12.20
CA ALA A 305 21.91 -24.59 12.03
C ALA A 305 21.19 -24.23 13.35
N GLU A 306 20.59 -25.22 14.04
CA GLU A 306 19.94 -25.00 15.33
C GLU A 306 20.95 -24.56 16.41
N THR A 307 22.14 -25.16 16.48
CA THR A 307 23.16 -24.80 17.49
C THR A 307 23.64 -23.36 17.30
N GLN A 308 23.92 -22.96 16.06
CA GLN A 308 24.43 -21.64 15.74
C GLN A 308 23.36 -20.55 15.86
N THR A 309 22.14 -20.79 15.36
CA THR A 309 21.03 -19.83 15.49
C THR A 309 20.59 -19.65 16.94
N ASN A 310 20.58 -20.70 17.77
CA ASN A 310 20.29 -20.54 19.20
C ASN A 310 21.40 -19.76 19.93
N ALA A 311 22.68 -19.99 19.62
CA ALA A 311 23.77 -19.21 20.21
C ALA A 311 23.70 -17.71 19.82
N LEU A 312 23.31 -17.42 18.57
CA LEU A 312 23.10 -16.05 18.07
C LEU A 312 21.83 -15.41 18.64
N LEU A 313 20.78 -16.19 18.90
CA LEU A 313 19.62 -15.73 19.67
C LEU A 313 20.03 -15.38 21.10
N GLU A 314 20.83 -16.20 21.78
CA GLU A 314 21.29 -15.91 23.15
C GLU A 314 22.17 -14.65 23.23
N SER A 315 23.05 -14.39 22.25
CA SER A 315 23.89 -13.19 22.26
C SER A 315 23.11 -11.90 21.96
N HIS A 316 22.13 -11.95 21.04
CA HIS A 316 21.37 -10.78 20.59
C HIS A 316 20.01 -10.62 21.29
N GLY A 317 19.93 -11.03 22.57
CA GLY A 317 18.77 -10.80 23.44
C GLY A 317 17.52 -11.63 23.13
N GLY A 318 17.61 -12.58 22.19
CA GLY A 318 16.57 -13.56 21.89
C GLY A 318 15.37 -13.00 21.15
N ASN A 319 15.55 -11.93 20.37
CA ASN A 319 14.46 -11.12 19.79
C ASN A 319 13.34 -11.97 19.15
N GLN A 320 12.10 -11.58 19.44
CA GLN A 320 10.88 -12.21 18.99
C GLN A 320 10.81 -12.31 17.46
N ASP A 321 11.14 -11.23 16.76
CA ASP A 321 11.04 -11.16 15.30
C ASP A 321 12.03 -12.14 14.64
N LEU A 322 13.26 -12.23 15.16
CA LEU A 322 14.26 -13.20 14.70
C LEU A 322 13.81 -14.65 14.94
N ARG A 323 13.08 -14.93 16.04
CA ARG A 323 12.48 -16.26 16.27
C ARG A 323 11.36 -16.58 15.28
N LEU A 324 10.55 -15.58 14.91
CA LEU A 324 9.51 -15.72 13.89
C LEU A 324 10.13 -16.00 12.52
N SER A 325 11.06 -15.15 12.05
CA SER A 325 11.70 -15.31 10.74
C SER A 325 12.50 -16.61 10.62
N LEU A 326 13.20 -17.04 11.67
CA LEU A 326 13.85 -18.36 11.68
C LEU A 326 12.82 -19.50 11.66
N ALA A 327 11.69 -19.38 12.36
CA ALA A 327 10.65 -20.41 12.34
C ALA A 327 9.94 -20.49 10.97
N GLN A 328 9.71 -19.37 10.29
CA GLN A 328 9.21 -19.34 8.91
C GLN A 328 10.20 -20.02 7.94
N LEU A 329 11.47 -19.63 7.99
CA LEU A 329 12.53 -20.25 7.20
C LEU A 329 12.60 -21.77 7.43
N TYR A 330 12.57 -22.25 8.68
CA TYR A 330 12.54 -23.68 8.96
C TYR A 330 11.27 -24.38 8.44
N LEU A 331 10.14 -23.69 8.29
CA LEU A 331 8.91 -24.26 7.71
C LEU A 331 8.94 -24.30 6.18
N GLU A 332 9.42 -23.24 5.54
CA GLU A 332 9.65 -23.15 4.09
C GLU A 332 10.64 -24.23 3.62
N GLU A 333 11.66 -24.52 4.44
CA GLU A 333 12.64 -25.58 4.24
C GLU A 333 12.13 -26.99 4.65
N GLY A 334 10.88 -27.13 5.11
CA GLY A 334 10.26 -28.44 5.41
C GLY A 334 10.64 -29.07 6.76
N HIS A 335 11.12 -28.27 7.72
CA HIS A 335 11.58 -28.68 9.04
C HIS A 335 10.71 -28.10 10.18
N PRO A 336 9.48 -28.60 10.39
CA PRO A 336 8.56 -28.08 11.39
C PRO A 336 9.02 -28.28 12.85
N GLU A 337 9.86 -29.28 13.12
CA GLU A 337 10.37 -29.58 14.47
C GLU A 337 11.28 -28.46 15.04
N PRO A 338 12.36 -28.01 14.35
CA PRO A 338 13.10 -26.81 14.73
C PRO A 338 12.22 -25.56 14.86
N ALA A 339 11.29 -25.34 13.92
CA ALA A 339 10.37 -24.19 13.96
C ALA A 339 9.53 -24.20 15.25
N GLN A 340 8.97 -25.35 15.63
CA GLN A 340 8.22 -25.52 16.87
C GLN A 340 9.09 -25.18 18.11
N ARG A 341 10.36 -25.59 18.12
CA ARG A 341 11.31 -25.28 19.20
C ARG A 341 11.66 -23.79 19.31
N LEU A 342 11.68 -23.05 18.20
CA LEU A 342 11.92 -21.60 18.17
C LEU A 342 10.73 -20.78 18.69
N LEU A 343 9.52 -21.22 18.35
CA LEU A 343 8.25 -20.56 18.73
C LEU A 343 7.80 -20.90 20.16
N GLN A 344 8.07 -22.11 20.65
CA GLN A 344 7.59 -22.56 21.97
C GLN A 344 7.93 -21.61 23.15
N PRO A 345 9.11 -20.94 23.22
CA PRO A 345 9.44 -19.97 24.27
C PRO A 345 8.68 -18.63 24.18
N LEU A 346 8.00 -18.33 23.08
CA LEU A 346 7.11 -17.16 22.98
C LEU A 346 5.80 -17.40 23.74
N ILE A 347 5.36 -18.65 23.84
CA ILE A 347 4.07 -19.03 24.43
C ILE A 347 4.10 -18.84 25.95
N GLY A 348 3.19 -18.01 26.46
CA GLY A 348 3.10 -17.64 27.86
C GLY A 348 3.81 -16.32 28.23
N GLN A 349 4.38 -15.62 27.25
CA GLN A 349 4.77 -14.21 27.43
C GLN A 349 3.53 -13.29 27.41
N PRO A 350 3.60 -12.04 27.93
CA PRO A 350 2.43 -11.16 28.04
C PRO A 350 1.82 -10.74 26.70
N GLU A 351 2.65 -10.58 25.68
CA GLU A 351 2.28 -10.11 24.33
C GLU A 351 2.88 -11.09 23.32
N VAL A 352 2.17 -12.20 23.06
CA VAL A 352 2.58 -13.21 22.08
C VAL A 352 2.12 -12.76 20.68
N PRO A 353 3.00 -12.72 19.68
CA PRO A 353 2.64 -12.27 18.33
C PRO A 353 1.70 -13.28 17.67
N ASN A 354 0.70 -12.77 16.95
CA ASN A 354 -0.29 -13.56 16.23
C ASN A 354 0.36 -14.61 15.31
N LEU A 355 1.38 -14.23 14.54
CA LEU A 355 2.17 -15.12 13.69
C LEU A 355 2.71 -16.36 14.43
N ALA A 356 3.14 -16.25 15.70
CA ALA A 356 3.63 -17.42 16.45
C ALA A 356 2.52 -18.44 16.70
N TYR A 357 1.30 -17.98 16.99
CA TYR A 357 0.14 -18.84 17.15
C TYR A 357 -0.34 -19.42 15.80
N TYR A 358 -0.30 -18.64 14.73
CA TYR A 358 -0.64 -19.10 13.38
C TYR A 358 0.31 -20.21 12.90
N LEU A 359 1.63 -20.00 13.02
CA LEU A 359 2.64 -20.98 12.63
C LEU A 359 2.62 -22.24 13.50
N LEU A 360 2.36 -22.14 14.81
CA LEU A 360 2.17 -23.32 15.67
C LEU A 360 0.90 -24.10 15.32
N GLY A 361 -0.18 -23.41 14.91
CA GLY A 361 -1.38 -24.03 14.36
C GLY A 361 -1.06 -24.84 13.09
N ALA A 362 -0.35 -24.24 12.14
CA ALA A 362 0.07 -24.91 10.91
C ALA A 362 0.99 -26.12 11.16
N ILE A 363 1.93 -26.01 12.10
CA ILE A 363 2.80 -27.12 12.53
C ILE A 363 1.95 -28.29 13.08
N THR A 364 0.98 -28.02 13.95
CA THR A 364 0.15 -29.07 14.55
C THR A 364 -0.86 -29.66 13.57
N GLN A 365 -1.39 -28.86 12.63
CA GLN A 365 -2.19 -29.34 11.51
C GLN A 365 -1.39 -30.32 10.63
N ALA A 366 -0.16 -29.96 10.24
CA ALA A 366 0.73 -30.84 9.47
C ALA A 366 1.16 -32.12 10.23
N GLN A 367 1.06 -32.12 11.56
CA GLN A 367 1.29 -33.28 12.42
C GLN A 367 0.02 -34.16 12.61
N GLY A 368 -1.14 -33.74 12.09
CA GLY A 368 -2.43 -34.42 12.29
C GLY A 368 -3.07 -34.20 13.67
N ASP A 369 -2.62 -33.19 14.43
CA ASP A 369 -3.17 -32.83 15.73
C ASP A 369 -4.20 -31.71 15.60
N THR A 370 -5.35 -32.06 15.01
CA THR A 370 -6.47 -31.16 14.69
C THR A 370 -6.93 -30.33 15.88
N ASP A 371 -6.97 -30.94 17.07
CA ASP A 371 -7.53 -30.32 18.26
C ASP A 371 -6.53 -29.32 18.89
N ASN A 372 -5.21 -29.60 18.90
CA ASN A 372 -4.22 -28.59 19.30
C ASN A 372 -4.04 -27.48 18.26
N ALA A 373 -4.12 -27.80 16.96
CA ALA A 373 -4.11 -26.79 15.90
C ALA A 373 -5.28 -25.80 16.05
N LEU A 374 -6.49 -26.32 16.31
CA LEU A 374 -7.67 -25.51 16.58
C LEU A 374 -7.54 -24.65 17.86
N LEU A 375 -6.78 -25.10 18.87
CA LEU A 375 -6.46 -24.29 20.05
C LEU A 375 -5.50 -23.15 19.71
N TYR A 376 -4.44 -23.40 18.93
CA TYR A 376 -3.47 -22.38 18.52
C TYR A 376 -4.09 -21.32 17.62
N TYR A 377 -4.81 -21.70 16.56
CA TYR A 377 -5.51 -20.75 15.69
C TYR A 377 -6.53 -19.88 16.44
N ARG A 378 -7.09 -20.36 17.57
CA ARG A 378 -7.98 -19.58 18.45
C ARG A 378 -7.27 -18.59 19.39
N GLN A 379 -5.95 -18.70 19.58
CA GLN A 379 -5.16 -17.73 20.34
C GLN A 379 -4.72 -16.53 19.49
N VAL A 380 -4.80 -16.62 18.16
CA VAL A 380 -4.58 -15.49 17.26
C VAL A 380 -5.64 -14.41 17.56
N ASN A 381 -5.18 -13.23 17.93
CA ASN A 381 -6.00 -12.07 18.26
C ASN A 381 -6.35 -11.28 16.99
N GLU A 382 -7.14 -10.23 17.13
CA GLU A 382 -7.41 -9.26 16.06
C GLU A 382 -6.08 -8.71 15.49
N GLY A 383 -6.03 -8.49 14.17
CA GLY A 383 -4.81 -8.26 13.40
C GLY A 383 -4.78 -9.06 12.08
N ASP A 384 -3.68 -9.00 11.36
CA ASP A 384 -3.57 -9.45 9.96
C ASP A 384 -3.78 -10.97 9.80
N GLU A 385 -3.25 -11.77 10.74
CA GLU A 385 -3.39 -13.23 10.74
C GLU A 385 -4.74 -13.71 11.30
N PHE A 386 -5.62 -12.80 11.77
CA PHE A 386 -6.88 -13.17 12.42
C PHE A 386 -7.79 -14.01 11.49
N VAL A 387 -8.10 -13.48 10.29
CA VAL A 387 -8.94 -14.17 9.31
C VAL A 387 -8.22 -15.39 8.70
N PRO A 388 -6.94 -15.32 8.29
CA PRO A 388 -6.16 -16.49 7.90
C PRO A 388 -6.18 -17.64 8.91
N ALA A 389 -6.06 -17.35 10.22
CA ALA A 389 -6.14 -18.38 11.27
C ALA A 389 -7.53 -19.03 11.36
N ARG A 390 -8.61 -18.25 11.19
CA ARG A 390 -9.98 -18.81 11.17
C ARG A 390 -10.22 -19.62 9.89
N ALA A 391 -9.68 -19.18 8.75
CA ALA A 391 -9.74 -19.89 7.49
C ALA A 391 -9.00 -21.23 7.55
N ALA A 392 -7.75 -21.24 8.01
CA ALA A 392 -6.96 -22.47 8.18
C ALA A 392 -7.65 -23.46 9.15
N ALA A 393 -8.10 -22.99 10.31
CA ALA A 393 -8.82 -23.82 11.28
C ALA A 393 -10.14 -24.39 10.71
N ALA A 394 -10.86 -23.64 9.88
CA ALA A 394 -12.10 -24.10 9.25
C ALA A 394 -11.85 -25.06 8.09
N LYS A 395 -10.85 -24.80 7.22
CA LYS A 395 -10.44 -25.70 6.13
C LYS A 395 -9.94 -27.04 6.68
N MET A 396 -9.08 -27.03 7.70
CA MET A 396 -8.63 -28.21 8.43
C MET A 396 -9.79 -29.07 8.96
N LEU A 397 -10.82 -28.43 9.54
CA LEU A 397 -12.01 -29.15 10.02
C LEU A 397 -12.87 -29.69 8.87
N ILE A 398 -12.84 -29.08 7.68
CA ILE A 398 -13.53 -29.60 6.49
C ILE A 398 -12.78 -30.79 5.88
N GLU A 399 -11.44 -30.71 5.82
CA GLU A 399 -10.55 -31.78 5.34
C GLU A 399 -10.69 -33.08 6.15
N GLU A 400 -10.98 -32.98 7.45
CA GLU A 400 -11.24 -34.09 8.38
C GLU A 400 -12.72 -34.56 8.40
N ASP A 401 -13.53 -34.24 7.38
CA ASP A 401 -14.99 -34.50 7.31
C ASP A 401 -15.84 -33.81 8.43
N ARG A 402 -15.24 -32.94 9.26
CA ARG A 402 -15.87 -32.26 10.43
C ARG A 402 -16.51 -30.90 10.07
N LEU A 403 -17.11 -30.76 8.89
CA LEU A 403 -17.75 -29.50 8.43
C LEU A 403 -18.72 -28.87 9.45
N LEU A 404 -19.50 -29.68 10.19
CA LEU A 404 -20.41 -29.16 11.22
C LEU A 404 -19.66 -28.48 12.38
N ASP A 405 -18.46 -28.95 12.73
CA ASP A 405 -17.58 -28.29 13.71
C ASP A 405 -17.00 -27.00 13.14
N ALA A 406 -16.62 -26.98 11.85
CA ALA A 406 -16.12 -25.79 11.16
C ALA A 406 -17.16 -24.64 11.18
N ARG A 407 -18.41 -24.95 10.82
CA ARG A 407 -19.53 -23.98 10.88
C ARG A 407 -19.87 -23.56 12.30
N ALA A 408 -19.85 -24.49 13.26
CA ALA A 408 -20.05 -24.16 14.67
C ALA A 408 -18.95 -23.24 15.21
N PHE A 409 -17.70 -23.46 14.81
CA PHE A 409 -16.55 -22.64 15.15
C PHE A 409 -16.66 -21.22 14.57
N LEU A 410 -16.84 -21.06 13.25
CA LEU A 410 -16.96 -19.73 12.63
C LEU A 410 -18.14 -18.94 13.19
N ARG A 411 -19.27 -19.61 13.46
CA ARG A 411 -20.42 -18.99 14.15
C ARG A 411 -20.09 -18.52 15.57
N ILE A 412 -19.23 -19.21 16.30
CA ILE A 412 -18.78 -18.79 17.64
C ILE A 412 -17.83 -17.59 17.53
N GLU A 413 -16.88 -17.59 16.59
CA GLU A 413 -15.98 -16.46 16.40
C GLU A 413 -16.74 -15.18 15.99
N ARG A 414 -17.75 -15.28 15.11
CA ARG A 414 -18.67 -14.17 14.77
C ARG A 414 -19.49 -13.61 15.95
N MET A 415 -19.61 -14.35 17.04
CA MET A 415 -20.26 -13.89 18.29
C MET A 415 -19.26 -13.38 19.33
N ARG A 416 -17.95 -13.49 19.06
CA ARG A 416 -16.86 -13.00 19.92
C ARG A 416 -16.22 -11.74 19.37
N PHE A 417 -16.12 -11.64 18.05
CA PHE A 417 -15.42 -10.59 17.31
C PHE A 417 -16.41 -9.93 16.34
N ASP A 418 -17.31 -9.10 16.87
CA ASP A 418 -18.28 -8.34 16.04
C ASP A 418 -17.57 -7.39 15.05
N SER A 419 -16.30 -7.02 15.32
CA SER A 419 -15.39 -6.27 14.43
C SER A 419 -15.04 -7.00 13.13
N TYR A 420 -15.02 -8.33 13.13
CA TYR A 420 -14.72 -9.19 11.98
C TYR A 420 -15.96 -9.99 11.54
N PHE A 421 -17.17 -9.50 11.86
CA PHE A 421 -18.40 -10.24 11.60
C PHE A 421 -18.57 -10.57 10.12
N THR A 422 -18.31 -9.59 9.25
CA THR A 422 -18.58 -9.62 7.81
C THR A 422 -17.60 -10.53 7.08
N GLU A 423 -16.31 -10.39 7.35
CA GLU A 423 -15.22 -11.24 6.84
C GLU A 423 -15.44 -12.70 7.24
N LEU A 424 -15.87 -12.95 8.48
CA LEU A 424 -16.19 -14.30 8.96
C LEU A 424 -17.54 -14.84 8.46
N VAL A 425 -18.43 -14.02 7.87
CA VAL A 425 -19.58 -14.51 7.09
C VAL A 425 -19.11 -14.88 5.68
N MET A 426 -18.40 -13.97 5.00
CA MET A 426 -17.84 -14.18 3.66
C MET A 426 -16.96 -15.43 3.61
N LEU A 427 -16.15 -15.68 4.64
CA LEU A 427 -15.36 -16.90 4.80
C LEU A 427 -16.23 -18.17 4.92
N GLU A 428 -17.29 -18.18 5.74
CA GLU A 428 -18.17 -19.37 5.83
C GLU A 428 -18.94 -19.59 4.52
N VAL A 429 -19.34 -18.51 3.80
CA VAL A 429 -19.94 -18.60 2.46
C VAL A 429 -18.97 -19.25 1.48
N GLN A 430 -17.75 -18.73 1.33
CA GLN A 430 -16.74 -19.29 0.43
C GLN A 430 -16.46 -20.77 0.72
N LEU A 431 -16.31 -21.16 1.99
CA LEU A 431 -16.05 -22.55 2.38
C LEU A 431 -17.21 -23.50 2.07
N LEU A 432 -18.44 -22.99 2.05
CA LEU A 432 -19.62 -23.76 1.63
C LEU A 432 -19.65 -23.93 0.11
N ASP A 433 -19.29 -22.91 -0.68
CA ASP A 433 -19.20 -23.04 -2.13
C ASP A 433 -18.04 -23.96 -2.56
N GLU A 434 -16.86 -23.84 -1.93
CA GLU A 434 -15.74 -24.79 -2.08
C GLU A 434 -16.17 -26.24 -1.79
N THR A 435 -17.18 -26.44 -0.93
CA THR A 435 -17.77 -27.75 -0.61
C THR A 435 -19.13 -28.01 -1.26
N ASN A 436 -19.45 -27.29 -2.35
CA ASN A 436 -20.64 -27.46 -3.20
C ASN A 436 -22.00 -27.34 -2.46
N GLN A 437 -22.05 -26.51 -1.42
CA GLN A 437 -23.21 -26.26 -0.55
C GLN A 437 -23.78 -24.84 -0.74
N THR A 438 -24.05 -24.51 -2.01
CA THR A 438 -24.54 -23.19 -2.45
C THR A 438 -25.86 -22.79 -1.76
N GLU A 439 -26.75 -23.75 -1.47
CA GLU A 439 -28.01 -23.50 -0.76
C GLU A 439 -27.78 -23.14 0.71
N GLU A 440 -26.91 -23.87 1.42
CA GLU A 440 -26.52 -23.56 2.79
C GLU A 440 -25.74 -22.26 2.92
N ALA A 441 -25.03 -21.84 1.86
CA ALA A 441 -24.33 -20.56 1.74
C ALA A 441 -25.32 -19.41 1.52
N ASN A 442 -26.29 -19.58 0.62
CA ASN A 442 -27.39 -18.63 0.40
C ASN A 442 -28.21 -18.42 1.70
N ALA A 443 -28.61 -19.52 2.36
CA ALA A 443 -29.38 -19.51 3.60
C ALA A 443 -28.57 -19.02 4.83
N LEU A 444 -27.24 -19.07 4.77
CA LEU A 444 -26.36 -18.39 5.72
C LEU A 444 -26.42 -16.87 5.49
N LEU A 445 -26.19 -16.43 4.25
CA LEU A 445 -26.06 -15.02 3.90
C LEU A 445 -27.36 -14.24 4.17
N ASP A 446 -28.52 -14.77 3.77
CA ASP A 446 -29.84 -14.20 4.10
C ASP A 446 -30.08 -14.08 5.62
N ARG A 447 -29.59 -15.05 6.41
CA ARG A 447 -29.73 -15.04 7.86
C ARG A 447 -28.88 -13.96 8.51
N GLU A 448 -27.62 -13.82 8.11
CA GLU A 448 -26.68 -12.90 8.77
C GLU A 448 -26.89 -11.44 8.32
N ILE A 449 -27.33 -11.20 7.07
CA ILE A 449 -27.81 -9.88 6.61
C ILE A 449 -29.02 -9.42 7.43
N THR A 450 -29.86 -10.33 7.96
CA THR A 450 -30.94 -9.95 8.88
C THR A 450 -30.41 -9.34 10.21
N ARG A 451 -29.13 -9.58 10.57
CA ARG A 451 -28.45 -8.94 11.71
C ARG A 451 -27.73 -7.64 11.31
N THR A 452 -27.34 -7.51 10.05
CA THR A 452 -26.53 -6.42 9.48
C THR A 452 -27.14 -5.93 8.15
N PRO A 453 -28.34 -5.33 8.18
CA PRO A 453 -29.18 -5.15 6.98
C PRO A 453 -28.60 -4.18 5.94
N ASP A 454 -27.70 -3.30 6.36
CA ASP A 454 -27.09 -2.25 5.53
C ASP A 454 -25.57 -2.47 5.34
N ASP A 455 -25.08 -3.70 5.55
CA ASP A 455 -23.69 -4.09 5.28
C ASP A 455 -23.45 -4.19 3.77
N ALA A 456 -22.60 -3.30 3.24
CA ALA A 456 -22.34 -3.19 1.81
C ALA A 456 -21.77 -4.49 1.21
N SER A 457 -20.80 -5.11 1.88
CA SER A 457 -20.08 -6.29 1.37
C SER A 457 -20.97 -7.53 1.34
N LEU A 458 -21.79 -7.76 2.37
CA LEU A 458 -22.73 -8.89 2.38
C LEU A 458 -23.89 -8.68 1.39
N LEU A 459 -24.38 -7.44 1.24
CA LEU A 459 -25.38 -7.11 0.22
C LEU A 459 -24.83 -7.30 -1.19
N TYR A 460 -23.61 -6.83 -1.47
CA TYR A 460 -22.96 -6.99 -2.77
C TYR A 460 -22.71 -8.48 -3.07
N MET A 461 -22.17 -9.24 -2.11
CA MET A 461 -22.00 -10.69 -2.24
C MET A 461 -23.34 -11.39 -2.54
N ARG A 462 -24.44 -11.02 -1.88
CA ARG A 462 -25.76 -11.61 -2.17
C ARG A 462 -26.28 -11.17 -3.53
N ALA A 463 -26.05 -9.92 -3.93
CA ALA A 463 -26.44 -9.41 -5.23
C ALA A 463 -25.78 -10.20 -6.37
N MET A 464 -24.47 -10.48 -6.28
CA MET A 464 -23.76 -11.26 -7.30
C MET A 464 -24.29 -12.70 -7.39
N ARG A 465 -24.48 -13.38 -6.26
CA ARG A 465 -25.08 -14.73 -6.22
C ARG A 465 -26.51 -14.77 -6.77
N ARG A 466 -27.28 -13.69 -6.58
CA ARG A 466 -28.62 -13.53 -7.18
C ARG A 466 -28.54 -13.31 -8.69
N TRP A 467 -27.57 -12.56 -9.18
CA TRP A 467 -27.30 -12.41 -10.62
C TRP A 467 -26.94 -13.75 -11.28
N GLU A 468 -26.02 -14.52 -10.67
CA GLU A 468 -25.68 -15.89 -11.11
C GLU A 468 -26.91 -16.82 -11.15
N ALA A 469 -27.81 -16.69 -10.17
CA ALA A 469 -29.07 -17.44 -10.11
C ALA A 469 -30.18 -16.88 -11.03
N GLY A 470 -29.95 -15.77 -11.73
CA GLY A 470 -30.92 -15.11 -12.59
C GLY A 470 -31.98 -14.25 -11.88
N ASP A 471 -31.89 -14.05 -10.55
CA ASP A 471 -32.73 -13.13 -9.78
C ASP A 471 -32.23 -11.69 -9.88
N ILE A 472 -32.33 -11.12 -11.09
CA ILE A 472 -31.95 -9.74 -11.39
C ILE A 472 -32.74 -8.73 -10.52
N ALA A 473 -33.98 -9.07 -10.13
CA ALA A 473 -34.81 -8.20 -9.29
C ALA A 473 -34.31 -8.15 -7.84
N GLY A 474 -33.92 -9.29 -7.27
CA GLY A 474 -33.29 -9.35 -5.95
C GLY A 474 -31.85 -8.84 -5.93
N MET A 475 -31.11 -8.95 -7.04
CA MET A 475 -29.80 -8.33 -7.22
C MET A 475 -29.90 -6.80 -7.24
N GLU A 476 -30.81 -6.23 -8.05
CA GLU A 476 -31.08 -4.79 -8.06
C GLU A 476 -31.53 -4.28 -6.68
N ALA A 477 -32.37 -5.03 -5.98
CA ALA A 477 -32.85 -4.64 -4.64
C ALA A 477 -31.71 -4.53 -3.61
N ASP A 478 -30.72 -5.43 -3.68
CA ASP A 478 -29.56 -5.43 -2.80
C ASP A 478 -28.55 -4.32 -3.17
N LEU A 479 -28.21 -4.16 -4.45
CA LEU A 479 -27.30 -3.06 -4.88
C LEU A 479 -27.93 -1.68 -4.62
N ARG A 480 -29.23 -1.50 -4.88
CA ARG A 480 -29.93 -0.28 -4.47
C ARG A 480 -30.06 -0.12 -2.94
N GLN A 481 -29.74 -1.13 -2.13
CA GLN A 481 -29.59 -0.95 -0.69
C GLN A 481 -28.18 -0.46 -0.33
N VAL A 482 -27.13 -1.00 -0.95
CA VAL A 482 -25.76 -0.46 -0.85
C VAL A 482 -25.76 1.04 -1.18
N LEU A 483 -26.32 1.39 -2.34
CA LEU A 483 -26.39 2.77 -2.86
C LEU A 483 -27.32 3.74 -2.08
N ARG A 484 -28.00 3.27 -1.02
CA ARG A 484 -28.69 4.16 -0.05
C ARG A 484 -27.79 4.52 1.14
N THR A 485 -26.84 3.66 1.47
CA THR A 485 -25.94 3.79 2.62
C THR A 485 -24.62 4.43 2.19
N ASP A 486 -24.10 3.99 1.04
CA ASP A 486 -22.91 4.50 0.37
C ASP A 486 -23.27 4.85 -1.09
N PRO A 487 -23.70 6.09 -1.37
CA PRO A 487 -24.23 6.46 -2.70
C PRO A 487 -23.21 6.41 -3.82
N ASP A 488 -21.92 6.59 -3.50
CA ASP A 488 -20.81 6.75 -4.44
C ASP A 488 -19.93 5.48 -4.50
N ASN A 489 -20.48 4.34 -4.05
CA ASN A 489 -19.84 3.02 -4.08
C ASN A 489 -19.59 2.55 -5.52
N ALA A 490 -18.36 2.69 -6.02
CA ALA A 490 -18.02 2.40 -7.41
C ALA A 490 -18.40 0.97 -7.85
N GLU A 491 -18.17 -0.05 -7.01
CA GLU A 491 -18.53 -1.44 -7.30
C GLU A 491 -20.05 -1.62 -7.49
N ALA A 492 -20.86 -1.16 -6.53
CA ALA A 492 -22.32 -1.30 -6.60
C ALA A 492 -22.96 -0.42 -7.68
N LEU A 493 -22.38 0.75 -7.98
CA LEU A 493 -22.76 1.58 -9.12
C LEU A 493 -22.49 0.86 -10.44
N ASN A 494 -21.27 0.34 -10.62
CA ASN A 494 -20.84 -0.30 -11.84
C ASN A 494 -21.59 -1.62 -12.07
N ALA A 495 -21.67 -2.51 -11.09
CA ALA A 495 -22.32 -3.80 -11.23
C ALA A 495 -23.83 -3.67 -11.54
N LEU A 496 -24.50 -2.68 -10.96
CA LEU A 496 -25.90 -2.37 -11.31
C LEU A 496 -25.98 -1.80 -12.73
N GLY A 497 -25.22 -0.75 -13.03
CA GLY A 497 -25.26 -0.09 -14.33
C GLY A 497 -24.91 -1.04 -15.49
N TYR A 498 -23.83 -1.80 -15.37
CA TYR A 498 -23.42 -2.84 -16.32
C TYR A 498 -24.54 -3.85 -16.58
N THR A 499 -25.14 -4.40 -15.53
CA THR A 499 -26.25 -5.36 -15.65
C THR A 499 -27.48 -4.75 -16.34
N LEU A 500 -27.79 -3.47 -16.10
CA LEU A 500 -28.89 -2.77 -16.77
C LEU A 500 -28.61 -2.51 -18.25
N ALA A 501 -27.36 -2.18 -18.60
CA ALA A 501 -26.92 -2.05 -19.98
C ALA A 501 -26.95 -3.41 -20.71
N ASP A 502 -26.36 -4.44 -20.11
CA ASP A 502 -26.15 -5.74 -20.76
C ASP A 502 -27.44 -6.56 -20.92
N LEU A 503 -28.37 -6.49 -19.97
CA LEU A 503 -29.68 -7.12 -20.15
C LEU A 503 -30.62 -6.31 -21.08
N ASN A 504 -30.15 -5.17 -21.59
CA ASN A 504 -30.88 -4.27 -22.50
C ASN A 504 -32.26 -3.85 -21.96
N LEU A 505 -32.38 -3.63 -20.65
CA LEU A 505 -33.70 -3.53 -20.01
C LEU A 505 -34.48 -2.33 -20.58
N PRO A 506 -35.67 -2.55 -21.21
CA PRO A 506 -36.31 -1.52 -22.01
C PRO A 506 -36.59 -0.22 -21.26
N GLY A 507 -35.99 0.87 -21.74
CA GLY A 507 -36.10 2.21 -21.13
C GLY A 507 -35.12 2.49 -19.98
N ARG A 508 -34.16 1.60 -19.70
CA ARG A 508 -33.20 1.75 -18.59
C ARG A 508 -31.75 1.98 -19.01
N LEU A 509 -31.42 1.96 -20.30
CA LEU A 509 -30.05 2.24 -20.80
C LEU A 509 -29.51 3.61 -20.34
N GLN A 510 -30.38 4.61 -20.19
CA GLN A 510 -30.00 5.92 -19.66
C GLN A 510 -29.65 5.86 -18.15
N GLU A 511 -30.41 5.10 -17.35
CA GLU A 511 -30.09 4.84 -15.94
C GLU A 511 -28.80 4.03 -15.80
N ALA A 512 -28.58 3.06 -16.70
CA ALA A 512 -27.34 2.28 -16.76
C ALA A 512 -26.11 3.18 -16.98
N PHE A 513 -26.20 4.10 -17.96
CA PHE A 513 -25.17 5.08 -18.24
C PHE A 513 -24.92 6.02 -17.06
N GLU A 514 -25.97 6.60 -16.46
CA GLU A 514 -25.87 7.51 -15.30
C GLU A 514 -25.30 6.83 -14.04
N LEU A 515 -25.42 5.51 -13.91
CA LEU A 515 -24.77 4.74 -12.84
C LEU A 515 -23.29 4.50 -13.13
N ILE A 516 -22.92 4.14 -14.36
CA ILE A 516 -21.52 3.88 -14.75
C ILE A 516 -20.71 5.18 -14.83
N GLU A 517 -21.30 6.27 -15.31
CA GLU A 517 -20.68 7.61 -15.28
C GLU A 517 -20.29 7.99 -13.85
N ARG A 518 -21.16 7.73 -12.86
CA ARG A 518 -20.86 7.95 -11.44
C ARG A 518 -19.87 6.93 -10.85
N ALA A 519 -19.84 5.70 -11.34
CA ALA A 519 -18.80 4.74 -10.97
C ALA A 519 -17.41 5.24 -11.43
N TYR A 520 -17.35 5.80 -12.64
CA TYR A 520 -16.14 6.41 -13.21
C TYR A 520 -15.74 7.72 -12.49
N GLU A 521 -16.70 8.54 -12.05
CA GLU A 521 -16.40 9.69 -11.18
C GLU A 521 -15.80 9.28 -9.81
N ALA A 522 -16.15 8.09 -9.31
CA ALA A 522 -15.68 7.57 -8.03
C ALA A 522 -14.34 6.81 -8.13
N ASP A 523 -14.12 6.05 -9.20
CA ASP A 523 -12.93 5.22 -9.43
C ASP A 523 -12.49 5.27 -10.92
N PRO A 524 -11.79 6.35 -11.36
CA PRO A 524 -11.55 6.63 -12.78
C PRO A 524 -10.55 5.69 -13.46
N ASP A 525 -9.65 5.09 -12.69
CA ASP A 525 -8.57 4.24 -13.21
C ASP A 525 -8.98 2.75 -13.28
N ASN A 526 -10.21 2.41 -12.87
CA ASN A 526 -10.67 1.03 -12.75
C ASN A 526 -11.05 0.39 -14.11
N PRO A 527 -10.33 -0.66 -14.56
CA PRO A 527 -10.55 -1.25 -15.88
C PRO A 527 -11.93 -1.88 -16.09
N ALA A 528 -12.59 -2.39 -15.03
CA ALA A 528 -13.94 -2.94 -15.14
C ALA A 528 -15.01 -1.84 -15.32
N VAL A 529 -14.76 -0.65 -14.76
CA VAL A 529 -15.58 0.55 -14.97
C VAL A 529 -15.35 1.13 -16.37
N LEU A 530 -14.11 1.13 -16.85
CA LEU A 530 -13.78 1.55 -18.23
C LEU A 530 -14.43 0.62 -19.27
N ASP A 531 -14.41 -0.70 -19.07
CA ASP A 531 -15.14 -1.64 -19.93
C ASP A 531 -16.64 -1.37 -19.92
N SER A 532 -17.22 -1.27 -18.72
CA SER A 532 -18.65 -0.99 -18.53
C SER A 532 -19.07 0.33 -19.18
N MET A 533 -18.22 1.36 -19.14
CA MET A 533 -18.46 2.66 -19.78
C MET A 533 -18.50 2.52 -21.30
N GLY A 534 -17.52 1.81 -21.87
CA GLY A 534 -17.51 1.47 -23.30
C GLY A 534 -18.74 0.66 -23.72
N TRP A 535 -19.12 -0.35 -22.94
CA TRP A 535 -20.33 -1.13 -23.17
C TRP A 535 -21.57 -0.25 -23.14
N ALA A 536 -21.74 0.64 -22.13
CA ALA A 536 -22.88 1.56 -22.06
C ALA A 536 -23.01 2.46 -23.31
N TYR A 537 -21.91 3.06 -23.80
CA TYR A 537 -21.91 3.82 -25.06
C TYR A 537 -22.34 2.94 -26.25
N PHE A 538 -21.81 1.73 -26.38
CA PHE A 538 -22.19 0.81 -27.46
C PHE A 538 -23.69 0.47 -27.42
N ARG A 539 -24.22 0.18 -26.24
CA ARG A 539 -25.63 -0.19 -26.03
C ARG A 539 -26.59 0.99 -26.22
N LEU A 540 -26.13 2.24 -26.06
CA LEU A 540 -26.83 3.45 -26.49
C LEU A 540 -26.80 3.69 -28.02
N GLY A 541 -26.01 2.91 -28.77
CA GLY A 541 -25.84 3.04 -30.22
C GLY A 541 -24.73 4.00 -30.64
N GLN A 542 -23.73 4.20 -29.78
CA GLN A 542 -22.58 5.10 -29.97
C GLN A 542 -21.25 4.29 -30.01
N PRO A 543 -21.00 3.48 -31.06
CA PRO A 543 -19.82 2.63 -31.13
C PRO A 543 -18.51 3.42 -31.32
N GLU A 544 -18.56 4.59 -31.96
CA GLU A 544 -17.40 5.49 -32.07
C GLU A 544 -16.94 6.02 -30.71
N GLU A 545 -17.88 6.39 -29.83
CA GLU A 545 -17.59 6.83 -28.46
C GLU A 545 -17.22 5.66 -27.53
N ALA A 546 -17.76 4.46 -27.75
CA ALA A 546 -17.46 3.26 -26.97
C ALA A 546 -16.00 2.79 -27.11
N LEU A 547 -15.48 2.85 -28.34
CA LEU A 547 -14.19 2.29 -28.73
C LEU A 547 -13.00 2.67 -27.81
N PRO A 548 -12.69 3.95 -27.53
CA PRO A 548 -11.51 4.31 -26.74
C PRO A 548 -11.57 3.82 -25.28
N TRP A 549 -12.76 3.64 -24.72
CA TRP A 549 -12.92 3.08 -23.37
C TRP A 549 -12.54 1.60 -23.35
N LEU A 550 -13.02 0.83 -24.33
CA LEU A 550 -12.72 -0.60 -24.47
C LEU A 550 -11.26 -0.84 -24.88
N GLU A 551 -10.68 -0.01 -25.74
CA GLU A 551 -9.24 -0.05 -26.08
C GLU A 551 -8.37 0.25 -24.83
N SER A 552 -8.83 1.15 -23.93
CA SER A 552 -8.16 1.43 -22.64
C SER A 552 -8.30 0.28 -21.63
N ALA A 553 -9.52 -0.23 -21.43
CA ALA A 553 -9.79 -1.35 -20.53
C ALA A 553 -9.00 -2.61 -20.93
N TYR A 554 -9.00 -2.97 -22.21
CA TYR A 554 -8.27 -4.12 -22.73
C TYR A 554 -6.74 -3.98 -22.62
N THR A 555 -6.23 -2.74 -22.63
CA THR A 555 -4.80 -2.48 -22.41
C THR A 555 -4.38 -2.77 -20.96
N GLN A 556 -5.30 -2.65 -20.00
CA GLN A 556 -5.06 -2.91 -18.57
C GLN A 556 -5.39 -4.36 -18.17
N ILE A 557 -6.58 -4.85 -18.56
CA ILE A 557 -7.01 -6.25 -18.34
C ILE A 557 -7.36 -6.86 -19.71
N PRO A 558 -6.43 -7.60 -20.33
CA PRO A 558 -6.67 -8.24 -21.62
C PRO A 558 -7.35 -9.61 -21.45
N ASP A 559 -8.54 -9.61 -20.86
CA ASP A 559 -9.39 -10.81 -20.68
C ASP A 559 -10.36 -11.06 -21.85
N GLN A 560 -11.26 -12.02 -21.68
CA GLN A 560 -12.21 -12.46 -22.70
C GLN A 560 -13.53 -11.68 -22.75
N GLU A 561 -13.95 -11.03 -21.67
CA GLU A 561 -15.20 -10.26 -21.62
C GLU A 561 -14.96 -8.91 -22.30
N VAL A 562 -13.90 -8.21 -21.88
CA VAL A 562 -13.47 -6.93 -22.47
C VAL A 562 -13.10 -7.12 -23.95
N ALA A 563 -12.48 -8.25 -24.30
CA ALA A 563 -12.21 -8.57 -25.70
C ALA A 563 -13.47 -8.88 -26.51
N ALA A 564 -14.51 -9.48 -25.91
CA ALA A 564 -15.78 -9.71 -26.59
C ALA A 564 -16.51 -8.39 -26.87
N HIS A 565 -16.57 -7.49 -25.87
CA HIS A 565 -17.14 -6.14 -26.04
C HIS A 565 -16.38 -5.34 -27.11
N LEU A 566 -15.05 -5.32 -27.04
CA LEU A 566 -14.20 -4.61 -28.01
C LEU A 566 -14.35 -5.20 -29.42
N ALA A 567 -14.38 -6.52 -29.58
CA ALA A 567 -14.61 -7.16 -30.87
C ALA A 567 -16.01 -6.86 -31.44
N GLU A 568 -17.04 -6.75 -30.60
CA GLU A 568 -18.40 -6.37 -31.02
C GLU A 568 -18.49 -4.91 -31.47
N VAL A 569 -17.86 -3.98 -30.75
CA VAL A 569 -17.73 -2.57 -31.16
C VAL A 569 -16.93 -2.43 -32.44
N LEU A 570 -15.80 -3.12 -32.56
CA LEU A 570 -15.01 -3.17 -33.80
C LEU A 570 -15.86 -3.68 -34.97
N GLN A 571 -16.71 -4.70 -34.78
CA GLN A 571 -17.60 -5.20 -35.82
C GLN A 571 -18.70 -4.21 -36.20
N ALA A 572 -19.29 -3.51 -35.22
CA ALA A 572 -20.27 -2.45 -35.49
C ALA A 572 -19.66 -1.27 -36.28
N LEU A 573 -18.38 -0.98 -36.08
CA LEU A 573 -17.59 0.00 -36.85
C LEU A 573 -17.08 -0.53 -38.21
N GLY A 574 -17.32 -1.80 -38.55
CA GLY A 574 -16.81 -2.43 -39.77
C GLY A 574 -15.29 -2.72 -39.75
N ARG A 575 -14.65 -2.68 -38.57
CA ARG A 575 -13.23 -3.04 -38.33
C ARG A 575 -13.08 -4.57 -38.16
N GLU A 576 -13.75 -5.36 -39.02
CA GLU A 576 -13.78 -6.84 -39.00
C GLU A 576 -12.39 -7.47 -38.79
N GLU A 577 -11.39 -6.99 -39.53
CA GLU A 577 -10.04 -7.56 -39.55
C GLU A 577 -9.21 -7.18 -38.32
N GLU A 578 -9.71 -6.30 -37.45
CA GLU A 578 -9.15 -6.02 -36.13
C GLU A 578 -9.86 -6.87 -35.07
N ALA A 579 -11.19 -7.00 -35.16
CA ALA A 579 -11.97 -7.92 -34.32
C ALA A 579 -11.49 -9.39 -34.45
N ARG A 580 -11.27 -9.89 -35.67
CA ARG A 580 -10.73 -11.25 -35.91
C ARG A 580 -9.39 -11.49 -35.20
N ARG A 581 -8.46 -10.54 -35.30
CA ARG A 581 -7.12 -10.65 -34.68
C ARG A 581 -7.16 -10.55 -33.16
N LEU A 582 -8.08 -9.77 -32.62
CA LEU A 582 -8.33 -9.71 -31.16
C LEU A 582 -8.88 -11.05 -30.64
N ILE A 583 -9.90 -11.60 -31.32
CA ILE A 583 -10.48 -12.91 -31.00
C ILE A 583 -9.41 -14.01 -31.09
N GLU A 584 -8.62 -14.04 -32.17
CA GLU A 584 -7.53 -15.01 -32.34
C GLU A 584 -6.51 -14.94 -31.19
N GLN A 585 -6.08 -13.74 -30.78
CA GLN A 585 -5.14 -13.54 -29.68
C GLN A 585 -5.66 -14.06 -28.33
N ILE A 586 -6.97 -13.91 -28.06
CA ILE A 586 -7.58 -14.41 -26.82
C ILE A 586 -7.80 -15.92 -26.87
N MET A 587 -8.27 -16.47 -28.00
CA MET A 587 -8.40 -17.92 -28.17
C MET A 587 -7.03 -18.65 -28.09
N GLN A 588 -5.92 -17.99 -28.45
CA GLN A 588 -4.56 -18.52 -28.23
C GLN A 588 -4.10 -18.48 -26.76
N ARG A 589 -4.76 -17.69 -25.89
CA ARG A 589 -4.43 -17.55 -24.45
C ARG A 589 -5.31 -18.41 -23.55
N THR A 590 -6.56 -18.69 -23.93
CA THR A 590 -7.57 -19.31 -23.05
C THR A 590 -8.19 -20.56 -23.65
N ASN A 591 -8.15 -21.68 -22.92
CA ASN A 591 -8.76 -22.97 -23.33
C ASN A 591 -10.30 -23.02 -23.19
N LEU A 592 -10.90 -22.04 -22.51
CA LEU A 592 -12.34 -21.87 -22.33
C LEU A 592 -12.65 -20.40 -22.54
N HIS A 593 -13.49 -20.10 -23.52
CA HIS A 593 -13.74 -18.73 -23.97
C HIS A 593 -15.25 -18.42 -24.19
N PRO A 594 -16.15 -18.68 -23.22
CA PRO A 594 -17.60 -18.70 -23.46
C PRO A 594 -18.22 -17.39 -23.95
N GLN A 595 -17.66 -16.22 -23.59
CA GLN A 595 -18.10 -14.91 -24.07
C GLN A 595 -17.76 -14.73 -25.56
N ILE A 596 -16.56 -15.15 -25.97
CA ILE A 596 -16.15 -15.23 -27.39
C ILE A 596 -16.99 -16.27 -28.14
N ASP A 597 -17.25 -17.43 -27.54
CA ASP A 597 -18.12 -18.45 -28.14
C ASP A 597 -19.55 -17.94 -28.33
N ASP A 598 -20.05 -16.97 -27.56
CA ASP A 598 -21.33 -16.33 -27.82
C ASP A 598 -21.26 -15.23 -28.87
N LEU A 599 -20.24 -14.39 -28.83
CA LEU A 599 -19.97 -13.42 -29.89
C LEU A 599 -19.91 -14.11 -31.27
N LEU A 600 -19.23 -15.26 -31.38
CA LEU A 600 -19.11 -16.03 -32.63
C LEU A 600 -20.42 -16.73 -33.06
N LYS A 601 -21.36 -17.00 -32.14
CA LYS A 601 -22.74 -17.42 -32.51
C LYS A 601 -23.52 -16.26 -33.13
N ARG A 602 -23.26 -15.03 -32.67
CA ARG A 602 -23.95 -13.80 -33.10
C ARG A 602 -23.34 -13.21 -34.38
N TYR A 603 -22.02 -13.35 -34.56
CA TYR A 603 -21.22 -12.84 -35.69
C TYR A 603 -20.25 -13.92 -36.24
N PRO A 604 -20.74 -14.97 -36.94
CA PRO A 604 -19.89 -16.06 -37.44
C PRO A 604 -18.77 -15.62 -38.39
N GLU A 605 -18.92 -14.47 -39.06
CA GLU A 605 -17.91 -13.85 -39.92
C GLU A 605 -16.65 -13.35 -39.19
N LEU A 606 -16.69 -13.27 -37.85
CA LEU A 606 -15.53 -12.97 -37.00
C LEU A 606 -14.70 -14.20 -36.62
N THR A 607 -15.13 -15.41 -36.99
CA THR A 607 -14.37 -16.64 -36.71
C THR A 607 -12.97 -16.55 -37.34
N PRO A 608 -11.88 -16.75 -36.57
CA PRO A 608 -10.53 -16.81 -37.13
C PRO A 608 -10.43 -17.87 -38.23
N GLN A 609 -9.74 -17.55 -39.33
CA GLN A 609 -9.54 -18.51 -40.42
C GLN A 609 -8.41 -19.48 -40.03
N GLU A 610 -8.68 -20.79 -40.11
CA GLU A 610 -7.65 -21.82 -39.92
C GLU A 610 -6.49 -21.57 -40.89
N THR A 611 -5.32 -21.19 -40.35
CA THR A 611 -4.09 -21.07 -41.13
C THR A 611 -3.52 -22.48 -41.37
N PRO A 612 -3.35 -22.91 -42.63
CA PRO A 612 -3.06 -24.32 -42.99
C PRO A 612 -1.59 -24.73 -42.92
#